data_AF-F0WE41-F1
#
_entry.id   AF-F0WE41-F1
#
_cell.length_a   1.000
_cell.length_b   1.000
_cell.length_c   1.000
_cell.angle_alpha   90.00
_cell.angle_beta   90.00
_cell.angle_gamma   90.00
#
_symmetry.space_group_name_H-M   'P 1'
#
loop_
_entity.id
_entity.type
_entity.pdbx_description
1 polymer ?
#
loop_
_entity_poly.entity_id
_entity_poly.type
_entity_poly.pdbx_seq_one_letter_code
_entity_poly.pdbx_strand_id
1 'polypeptide(L)'
;MCLYCHSGAGFTLIAGSLYNRNKAVTYRRSIRMEVFLAVCSFVLIVTLTFLNGYYIIVLDELELDHLNPADVAKRLNKLAYPEMILHATLLLVSLIAWSPFLFLLSIPIACWHVRRLMRVEHLIDPTEILRFKKLQSARMESIVRTIFYGLLIIYAMFWMVTLIVNTSKEHVGSHS
;
A
#
# COMPACT_ATOMS: atom_id res chain seq x y z
N MET A 1 -19.55 -43.98 49.84
CA MET A 1 -18.14 -43.77 49.47
C MET A 1 -18.11 -43.18 48.06
N CYS A 2 -17.64 -41.94 47.95
CA CYS A 2 -17.24 -41.17 46.76
C CYS A 2 -18.22 -40.93 45.58
N LEU A 3 -18.91 -39.79 45.70
CA LEU A 3 -19.72 -39.05 44.72
C LEU A 3 -18.89 -38.26 43.66
N TYR A 4 -17.70 -38.71 43.27
CA TYR A 4 -16.71 -37.88 42.54
C TYR A 4 -16.61 -38.06 41.01
N CYS A 5 -17.65 -38.51 40.31
CA CYS A 5 -17.55 -38.80 38.85
C CYS A 5 -18.50 -38.01 37.93
N HIS A 6 -19.15 -36.92 38.38
CA HIS A 6 -20.18 -36.23 37.56
C HIS A 6 -19.98 -34.73 37.31
N SER A 7 -18.84 -34.12 37.67
CA SER A 7 -18.58 -32.67 37.45
C SER A 7 -17.44 -32.33 36.47
N GLY A 8 -16.75 -33.31 35.90
CA GLY A 8 -15.56 -33.07 35.04
C GLY A 8 -15.85 -32.73 33.57
N ALA A 9 -16.99 -33.19 33.02
CA ALA A 9 -17.27 -33.05 31.57
C ALA A 9 -17.84 -31.67 31.16
N GLY A 10 -18.48 -30.96 32.09
CA GLY A 10 -19.04 -29.62 31.82
C GLY A 10 -17.96 -28.54 31.69
N PHE A 11 -16.89 -28.63 32.48
CA PHE A 11 -15.85 -27.59 32.53
C PHE A 11 -14.96 -27.59 31.27
N THR A 12 -14.67 -28.76 30.69
CA THR A 12 -13.92 -28.90 29.42
C THR A 12 -14.75 -28.49 28.21
N LEU A 13 -16.06 -28.76 28.18
CA LEU A 13 -16.94 -28.29 27.10
C LEU A 13 -17.14 -26.76 27.13
N ILE A 14 -17.26 -26.17 28.32
CA ILE A 14 -17.36 -24.71 28.49
C ILE A 14 -16.02 -24.05 28.14
N ALA A 15 -14.88 -24.62 28.55
CA ALA A 15 -13.55 -24.13 28.18
C ALA A 15 -13.27 -24.26 26.68
N GLY A 16 -13.69 -25.35 26.02
CA GLY A 16 -13.60 -25.52 24.57
C GLY A 16 -14.51 -24.57 23.79
N SER A 17 -15.73 -24.33 24.29
CA SER A 17 -16.68 -23.36 23.72
C SER A 17 -16.20 -21.91 23.93
N LEU A 18 -15.62 -21.58 25.09
CA LEU A 18 -15.03 -20.27 25.36
C LEU A 18 -13.73 -20.06 24.61
N TYR A 19 -12.89 -21.09 24.44
CA TYR A 19 -11.69 -21.03 23.61
C TYR A 19 -12.04 -20.80 22.15
N ASN A 20 -13.04 -21.51 21.62
CA ASN A 20 -13.52 -21.33 20.26
C ASN A 20 -14.20 -19.97 20.06
N ARG A 21 -15.01 -19.51 21.04
CA ARG A 21 -15.59 -18.16 21.03
C ARG A 21 -14.52 -17.06 21.12
N ASN A 22 -13.51 -17.19 21.97
CA ASN A 22 -12.43 -16.21 22.08
C ASN A 22 -11.56 -16.18 20.81
N LYS A 23 -11.33 -17.34 20.16
CA LYS A 23 -10.69 -17.40 18.83
C LYS A 23 -11.54 -16.73 17.77
N ALA A 24 -12.84 -17.00 17.73
CA ALA A 24 -13.75 -16.38 16.76
C ALA A 24 -13.91 -14.86 16.96
N VAL A 25 -13.95 -14.39 18.21
CA VAL A 25 -13.98 -12.95 18.54
C VAL A 25 -12.66 -12.27 18.17
N THR A 26 -11.52 -12.90 18.45
CA THR A 26 -10.19 -12.38 18.08
C THR A 26 -10.00 -12.37 16.56
N TYR A 27 -10.42 -13.44 15.87
CA TYR A 27 -10.41 -13.56 14.41
C TYR A 27 -11.30 -12.50 13.75
N ARG A 28 -12.55 -12.31 14.22
CA ARG A 28 -13.45 -11.25 13.76
C ARG A 28 -12.92 -9.84 14.02
N ARG A 29 -12.15 -9.64 15.11
CA ARG A 29 -11.47 -8.36 15.39
C ARG A 29 -10.28 -8.13 14.46
N SER A 30 -9.53 -9.18 14.11
CA SER A 30 -8.46 -9.15 13.10
C SER A 30 -8.99 -8.77 11.72
N ILE A 31 -10.06 -9.42 11.24
CA ILE A 31 -10.65 -9.17 9.91
C ILE A 31 -11.10 -7.72 9.74
N ARG A 32 -11.72 -7.12 10.77
CA ARG A 32 -12.15 -5.71 10.71
C ARG A 32 -10.96 -4.75 10.57
N MET A 33 -9.82 -5.06 11.20
CA MET A 33 -8.60 -4.26 11.04
C MET A 33 -7.96 -4.46 9.67
N GLU A 34 -8.00 -5.68 9.13
CA GLU A 34 -7.51 -5.98 7.77
C GLU A 34 -8.28 -5.21 6.70
N VAL A 35 -9.62 -5.12 6.81
CA VAL A 35 -10.44 -4.32 5.89
C VAL A 35 -10.05 -2.84 5.95
N PHE A 36 -9.83 -2.29 7.16
CA PHE A 36 -9.39 -0.90 7.31
C PHE A 36 -8.02 -0.66 6.66
N LEU A 37 -7.05 -1.56 6.90
CA LEU A 37 -5.72 -1.48 6.29
C LEU A 37 -5.77 -1.63 4.76
N ALA A 38 -6.67 -2.46 4.23
CA ALA A 38 -6.89 -2.60 2.79
C ALA A 38 -7.42 -1.31 2.16
N VAL A 39 -8.40 -0.66 2.80
CA VAL A 39 -8.93 0.64 2.35
C VAL A 39 -7.84 1.72 2.44
N CYS A 40 -7.09 1.79 3.53
CA CYS A 40 -5.96 2.72 3.67
C CYS A 40 -4.91 2.49 2.57
N SER A 41 -4.55 1.24 2.30
CA SER A 41 -3.60 0.88 1.23
C SER A 41 -4.09 1.33 -0.14
N PHE A 42 -5.38 1.12 -0.44
CA PHE A 42 -5.99 1.57 -1.70
C PHE A 42 -5.90 3.09 -1.86
N VAL A 43 -6.27 3.86 -0.82
CA VAL A 43 -6.18 5.33 -0.84
C VAL A 43 -4.73 5.79 -1.01
N LEU A 44 -3.77 5.14 -0.36
CA LEU A 44 -2.33 5.44 -0.50
C LEU A 44 -1.85 5.20 -1.93
N ILE A 45 -2.22 4.08 -2.55
CA ILE A 45 -1.82 3.76 -3.94
C ILE A 45 -2.41 4.78 -4.92
N VAL A 46 -3.69 5.14 -4.76
CA VAL A 46 -4.35 6.16 -5.58
C VAL A 46 -3.64 7.51 -5.43
N THR A 47 -3.33 7.90 -4.19
CA THR A 47 -2.59 9.15 -3.91
C THR A 47 -1.22 9.14 -4.59
N LEU A 48 -0.44 8.06 -4.43
CA LEU A 48 0.86 7.89 -5.11
C LEU A 48 0.75 7.99 -6.64
N THR A 49 -0.32 7.45 -7.21
CA THR A 49 -0.58 7.50 -8.65
C THR A 49 -0.82 8.95 -9.11
N PHE A 50 -1.60 9.73 -8.35
CA PHE A 50 -1.81 11.15 -8.63
C PHE A 50 -0.52 11.98 -8.50
N LEU A 51 0.30 11.73 -7.47
CA LEU A 51 1.61 12.40 -7.35
C LEU A 51 2.50 12.08 -8.56
N ASN A 52 2.53 10.82 -8.99
CA ASN A 52 3.31 10.41 -10.16
C ASN A 52 2.76 11.01 -11.47
N GLY A 53 1.44 11.15 -11.59
CA GLY A 53 0.80 11.85 -12.71
C GLY A 53 1.16 13.34 -12.75
N TYR A 54 1.14 14.02 -11.60
CA TYR A 54 1.61 15.41 -11.49
C TYR A 54 3.09 15.55 -11.89
N TYR A 55 3.94 14.58 -11.51
CA TYR A 55 5.34 14.54 -11.95
C TYR A 55 5.48 14.50 -13.48
N ILE A 56 4.66 13.68 -14.16
CA ILE A 56 4.66 13.60 -15.63
C ILE A 56 4.20 14.91 -16.27
N ILE A 57 3.13 15.53 -15.76
CA ILE A 57 2.60 16.78 -16.29
C ILE A 57 3.66 17.90 -16.19
N VAL A 58 4.32 18.03 -15.05
CA VAL A 58 5.38 19.04 -14.87
C VAL A 58 6.58 18.80 -15.81
N LEU A 59 6.90 17.54 -16.11
CA LEU A 59 7.93 17.22 -17.11
C LEU A 59 7.49 17.55 -18.54
N ASP A 60 6.21 17.35 -18.86
CA ASP A 60 5.63 17.68 -20.17
C ASP A 60 5.59 19.21 -20.38
N GLU A 61 5.23 19.98 -19.35
CA GLU A 61 5.31 21.45 -19.37
C GLU A 61 6.75 21.97 -19.58
N LEU A 62 7.75 21.24 -19.09
CA LEU A 62 9.17 21.55 -19.35
C LEU A 62 9.57 21.22 -20.80
N GLU A 63 9.05 20.14 -21.38
CA GLU A 63 9.35 19.72 -22.77
C GLU A 63 8.75 20.68 -23.80
N LEU A 64 7.57 21.23 -23.50
CA LEU A 64 6.87 22.22 -24.33
C LEU A 64 7.44 23.66 -24.19
N ASP A 65 8.55 23.83 -23.47
CA ASP A 65 9.22 25.11 -23.19
C ASP A 65 8.30 26.15 -22.50
N HIS A 66 7.31 25.66 -21.74
CA HIS A 66 6.33 26.51 -21.05
C HIS A 66 6.79 26.95 -19.64
N LEU A 67 7.76 26.25 -19.05
CA LEU A 67 8.31 26.55 -17.73
C LEU A 67 9.83 26.61 -17.71
N ASN A 68 10.35 27.50 -16.85
CA ASN A 68 11.77 27.58 -16.57
C ASN A 68 12.26 26.30 -15.83
N PRO A 69 13.35 25.65 -16.27
CA PRO A 69 13.93 24.45 -15.64
C PRO A 69 14.23 24.59 -14.15
N ALA A 70 14.63 25.78 -13.69
CA ALA A 70 14.90 26.02 -12.27
C ALA A 70 13.64 25.91 -11.39
N ASP A 71 12.51 26.40 -11.90
CA ASP A 71 11.22 26.32 -11.20
C ASP A 71 10.69 24.88 -11.19
N VAL A 72 10.88 24.16 -12.28
CA VAL A 72 10.54 22.74 -12.39
C VAL A 72 11.36 21.90 -11.40
N ALA A 73 12.68 22.06 -11.36
CA ALA A 73 13.54 21.35 -10.42
C ALA A 73 13.11 21.56 -8.96
N LYS A 74 12.76 22.80 -8.58
CA LYS A 74 12.26 23.11 -7.23
C LYS A 74 10.93 22.41 -6.91
N ARG A 75 10.00 22.38 -7.87
CA ARG A 75 8.70 21.69 -7.72
C ARG A 75 8.88 20.18 -7.57
N LEU A 76 9.69 19.57 -8.44
CA LEU A 76 9.95 18.13 -8.43
C LEU A 76 10.68 17.69 -7.15
N ASN A 77 11.66 18.46 -6.67
CA ASN A 77 12.37 18.18 -5.42
C ASN A 77 11.44 18.25 -4.20
N LYS A 78 10.49 19.19 -4.20
CA LYS A 78 9.47 19.28 -3.15
C LYS A 78 8.53 18.06 -3.16
N LEU A 79 8.28 17.47 -4.33
CA LEU A 79 7.40 16.31 -4.50
C LEU A 79 8.10 14.97 -4.21
N ALA A 80 9.43 14.91 -4.37
CA ALA A 80 10.20 13.68 -4.15
C ALA A 80 10.06 13.15 -2.70
N TYR A 81 10.08 14.04 -1.71
CA TYR A 81 9.93 13.67 -0.30
C TYR A 81 8.57 13.04 0.04
N PRO A 82 7.42 13.67 -0.25
CA PRO A 82 6.12 13.07 0.04
C PRO A 82 5.90 11.76 -0.70
N GLU A 83 6.41 11.61 -1.94
CA GLU A 83 6.32 10.34 -2.67
C GLU A 83 7.04 9.21 -1.92
N MET A 84 8.29 9.44 -1.48
CA MET A 84 9.07 8.43 -0.73
C MET A 84 8.41 8.07 0.61
N ILE A 85 7.89 9.06 1.33
CA ILE A 85 7.22 8.86 2.63
C ILE A 85 5.94 8.05 2.44
N LEU A 86 5.12 8.39 1.45
CA LEU A 86 3.87 7.67 1.16
C LEU A 86 4.16 6.22 0.73
N HIS A 87 5.19 6.00 -0.09
CA HIS A 87 5.54 4.66 -0.54
C HIS A 87 6.11 3.80 0.60
N ALA A 88 6.93 4.38 1.48
CA ALA A 88 7.37 3.70 2.70
C ALA A 88 6.20 3.36 3.63
N THR A 89 5.23 4.27 3.77
CA THR A 89 4.01 4.04 4.54
C THR A 89 3.18 2.89 3.95
N LEU A 90 3.06 2.82 2.62
CA LEU A 90 2.37 1.71 1.93
C LEU A 90 3.04 0.35 2.23
N LEU A 91 4.38 0.30 2.23
CA LEU A 91 5.11 -0.91 2.60
C LEU A 91 4.88 -1.32 4.06
N LEU A 92 4.87 -0.36 4.99
CA LEU A 92 4.59 -0.64 6.40
C LEU A 92 3.15 -1.15 6.60
N VAL A 93 2.16 -0.52 5.98
CA VAL A 93 0.76 -0.93 6.06
C VAL A 93 0.57 -2.33 5.48
N SER A 94 1.19 -2.63 4.33
CA SER A 94 1.10 -3.96 3.70
C SER A 94 1.80 -5.06 4.50
N LEU A 95 2.86 -4.72 5.25
CA LEU A 95 3.51 -5.63 6.18
C LEU A 95 2.62 -5.93 7.40
N ILE A 96 1.97 -4.91 7.97
CA ILE A 96 1.03 -5.06 9.09
C ILE A 96 -0.20 -5.87 8.67
N ALA A 97 -0.70 -5.64 7.46
CA ALA A 97 -1.83 -6.39 6.90
C ALA A 97 -1.47 -7.82 6.47
N TRP A 98 -0.19 -8.20 6.55
CA TRP A 98 0.33 -9.51 6.14
C TRP A 98 -0.13 -9.93 4.74
N SER A 99 -0.11 -8.99 3.78
CA SER A 99 -0.50 -9.25 2.40
C SER A 99 0.76 -9.52 1.54
N PRO A 100 1.15 -10.79 1.33
CA PRO A 100 2.42 -11.12 0.70
C PRO A 100 2.51 -10.66 -0.75
N PHE A 101 1.39 -10.66 -1.47
CA PHE A 101 1.33 -10.27 -2.87
C PHE A 101 1.45 -8.75 -3.08
N LEU A 102 0.75 -7.95 -2.27
CA LEU A 102 0.84 -6.48 -2.34
C LEU A 102 2.25 -6.01 -1.94
N PHE A 103 2.83 -6.66 -0.93
CA PHE A 103 4.21 -6.44 -0.53
C PHE A 103 5.19 -6.80 -1.64
N LEU A 104 5.09 -8.01 -2.22
CA LEU A 104 5.97 -8.47 -3.30
C LEU A 104 5.94 -7.55 -4.52
N LEU A 105 4.75 -7.08 -4.91
CA LEU A 105 4.59 -6.16 -6.04
C LEU A 105 5.13 -4.74 -5.75
N SER A 106 5.21 -4.36 -4.47
CA SER A 106 5.75 -3.06 -4.03
C SER A 106 7.28 -3.05 -3.87
N ILE A 107 7.92 -4.22 -3.65
CA ILE A 107 9.38 -4.37 -3.54
C ILE A 107 10.16 -3.76 -4.73
N PRO A 108 9.82 -4.00 -6.01
CA PRO A 108 10.61 -3.45 -7.12
C PRO A 108 10.61 -1.91 -7.12
N ILE A 109 9.47 -1.28 -6.81
CA ILE A 109 9.35 0.18 -6.72
C ILE A 109 10.12 0.71 -5.51
N ALA A 110 10.04 0.02 -4.37
CA ALA A 110 10.80 0.38 -3.18
C ALA A 110 12.32 0.26 -3.40
N CYS A 111 12.79 -0.79 -4.07
CA CYS A 111 14.19 -0.95 -4.44
C CYS A 111 14.66 0.21 -5.32
N TRP A 112 13.81 0.66 -6.24
CA TRP A 112 14.08 1.83 -7.07
C TRP A 112 14.21 3.12 -6.23
N HIS A 113 13.28 3.38 -5.31
CA HIS A 113 13.36 4.53 -4.40
C HIS A 113 14.64 4.49 -3.54
N VAL A 114 15.01 3.32 -3.01
CA VAL A 114 16.24 3.16 -2.22
C VAL A 114 17.50 3.41 -3.06
N ARG A 115 17.55 2.92 -4.30
CA ARG A 115 18.66 3.21 -5.22
C ARG A 115 18.79 4.71 -5.49
N ARG A 116 17.67 5.40 -5.68
CA ARG A 116 17.63 6.86 -5.90
C ARG A 116 18.12 7.63 -4.67
N LEU A 117 17.78 7.17 -3.47
CA LEU A 117 18.26 7.75 -2.22
C LEU A 117 19.77 7.53 -2.03
N MET A 118 20.27 6.32 -2.30
CA MET A 118 21.69 5.97 -2.15
C MET A 118 22.60 6.69 -3.15
N ARG A 119 22.11 7.05 -4.33
CA ARG A 119 22.89 7.78 -5.34
C ARG A 119 22.93 9.29 -5.13
N VAL A 120 22.29 9.82 -4.09
CA VAL A 120 22.19 11.29 -3.82
C VAL A 120 21.57 12.05 -5.01
N GLU A 121 20.85 11.36 -5.91
CA GLU A 121 20.10 11.94 -7.03
C GLU A 121 18.69 12.39 -6.57
N HIS A 122 18.52 12.71 -5.28
CA HIS A 122 17.25 13.15 -4.71
C HIS A 122 16.95 14.63 -5.03
N LEU A 123 17.99 15.40 -5.35
CA LEU A 123 17.88 16.76 -5.86
C LEU A 123 18.14 16.71 -7.37
N ILE A 124 17.12 17.06 -8.14
CA ILE A 124 17.26 17.30 -9.56
C ILE A 124 18.00 18.62 -9.73
N ASP A 125 19.19 18.58 -10.32
CA ASP A 125 19.89 19.78 -10.75
C ASP A 125 19.22 20.37 -12.00
N PRO A 126 18.91 21.68 -12.00
CA PRO A 126 18.18 22.32 -13.09
C PRO A 126 18.95 22.34 -14.42
N THR A 127 20.28 22.25 -14.38
CA THR A 127 21.13 22.16 -15.57
C THR A 127 21.16 20.75 -16.17
N GLU A 128 20.97 19.71 -15.36
CA GLU A 128 20.97 18.32 -15.82
C GLU A 128 19.63 17.88 -16.41
N ILE A 129 18.51 18.41 -15.91
CA ILE A 129 17.17 18.06 -16.43
C ILE A 129 16.91 18.61 -17.83
N LEU A 130 17.59 19.68 -18.22
CA LEU A 130 17.53 20.27 -19.57
C LEU A 130 18.19 19.41 -20.65
N ARG A 131 19.01 18.43 -20.27
CA ARG A 131 19.61 17.53 -21.24
C ARG A 131 18.51 16.62 -21.79
N PHE A 132 18.16 16.78 -23.06
CA PHE A 132 17.08 16.03 -23.74
C PHE A 132 17.08 14.52 -23.44
N LYS A 133 18.27 13.89 -23.41
CA LYS A 133 18.41 12.47 -23.05
C LYS A 133 17.98 12.14 -21.62
N LYS A 134 18.29 13.02 -20.65
CA LYS A 134 17.95 12.83 -19.23
C LYS A 134 16.47 13.12 -18.98
N LEU A 135 15.91 14.14 -19.65
CA LEU A 135 14.47 14.43 -19.64
C LEU A 135 13.65 13.24 -20.15
N GLN A 136 13.98 12.73 -21.34
CA GLN A 136 13.28 11.59 -21.95
C GLN A 136 13.40 10.33 -21.08
N SER A 137 14.57 10.09 -20.47
CA SER A 137 14.77 8.97 -19.54
C SER A 137 13.90 9.12 -18.28
N ALA A 138 13.86 10.30 -17.65
CA ALA A 138 13.04 10.56 -16.47
C ALA A 138 11.54 10.43 -16.77
N ARG A 139 11.10 10.86 -17.96
CA ARG A 139 9.73 10.69 -18.44
C ARG A 139 9.37 9.21 -18.60
N MET A 140 10.20 8.45 -19.31
CA MET A 140 9.98 7.01 -19.52
C MET A 140 9.96 6.25 -18.19
N GLU A 141 10.86 6.57 -17.28
CA GLU A 141 10.89 6.03 -15.92
C GLU A 141 9.60 6.34 -15.15
N SER A 142 9.10 7.58 -15.24
CA SER A 142 7.84 7.97 -14.61
C SER A 142 6.63 7.27 -15.23
N ILE A 143 6.62 7.06 -16.55
CA ILE A 143 5.56 6.32 -17.26
C ILE A 143 5.54 4.85 -16.82
N VAL A 144 6.71 4.21 -16.75
CA VAL A 144 6.85 2.84 -16.27
C VAL A 144 6.31 2.74 -14.84
N ARG A 145 6.68 3.67 -13.95
CA ARG A 145 6.12 3.74 -12.58
C ARG A 145 4.60 3.88 -12.58
N THR A 146 4.01 4.71 -13.46
CA THR A 146 2.55 4.86 -13.55
C THR A 146 1.88 3.53 -13.93
N ILE A 147 2.44 2.80 -14.89
CA ILE A 147 1.90 1.49 -15.29
C ILE A 147 1.96 0.51 -14.11
N PHE A 148 3.07 0.48 -13.38
CA PHE A 148 3.18 -0.33 -12.16
C PHE A 148 2.14 0.06 -11.11
N TYR A 149 1.98 1.34 -10.81
CA TYR A 149 0.94 1.81 -9.88
C TYR A 149 -0.47 1.45 -10.36
N GLY A 150 -0.74 1.52 -11.66
CA GLY A 150 -2.00 1.05 -12.25
C GLY A 150 -2.27 -0.43 -11.97
N LEU A 151 -1.26 -1.30 -12.13
CA LEU A 151 -1.37 -2.72 -11.76
C LEU A 151 -1.60 -2.91 -10.25
N LEU A 152 -0.93 -2.13 -9.40
CA LEU A 152 -1.17 -2.14 -7.96
C LEU A 152 -2.62 -1.75 -7.60
N ILE A 153 -3.21 -0.75 -8.29
CA ILE A 153 -4.61 -0.34 -8.07
C ILE A 153 -5.56 -1.51 -8.34
N ILE A 154 -5.39 -2.19 -9.48
CA ILE A 154 -6.24 -3.33 -9.86
C ILE A 154 -6.15 -4.43 -8.80
N TYR A 155 -4.93 -4.76 -8.38
CA TYR A 155 -4.70 -5.77 -7.35
C TYR A 155 -5.28 -5.37 -5.99
N ALA A 156 -5.04 -4.13 -5.55
CA ALA A 156 -5.54 -3.62 -4.29
C ALA A 156 -7.08 -3.58 -4.25
N MET A 157 -7.72 -3.23 -5.37
CA MET A 157 -9.18 -3.27 -5.51
C MET A 157 -9.71 -4.71 -5.37
N PHE A 158 -9.10 -5.68 -6.04
CA PHE A 158 -9.50 -7.09 -5.93
C PHE A 158 -9.37 -7.61 -4.49
N TRP A 159 -8.25 -7.31 -3.83
CA TRP A 159 -8.01 -7.71 -2.45
C TRP A 159 -9.02 -7.07 -1.48
N MET A 160 -9.27 -5.77 -1.61
CA MET A 160 -10.26 -5.05 -0.80
C MET A 160 -11.67 -5.64 -0.95
N VAL A 161 -12.14 -5.86 -2.19
CA VAL A 161 -13.47 -6.45 -2.43
C VAL A 161 -13.58 -7.84 -1.82
N THR A 162 -12.55 -8.68 -1.97
CA THR A 162 -12.52 -10.03 -1.40
C THR A 162 -12.66 -9.99 0.12
N LEU A 163 -11.94 -9.08 0.80
CA LEU A 163 -12.03 -8.91 2.26
C LEU A 163 -13.41 -8.44 2.71
N ILE A 164 -14.02 -7.47 2.00
CA ILE A 164 -15.36 -6.97 2.33
C ILE A 164 -16.41 -8.08 2.16
N VAL A 165 -16.35 -8.84 1.08
CA VAL A 165 -17.28 -9.95 0.82
C VAL A 165 -17.13 -11.07 1.85
N ASN A 166 -15.90 -11.40 2.24
CA ASN A 166 -15.68 -12.40 3.28
C ASN A 166 -16.21 -11.93 4.64
N THR A 167 -16.03 -10.65 4.95
CA THR A 167 -16.56 -10.03 6.17
C THR A 167 -18.10 -10.06 6.20
N SER A 168 -18.77 -9.84 5.06
CA SER A 168 -20.24 -9.84 5.02
C SER A 168 -20.85 -11.24 5.19
N LYS A 169 -20.22 -12.29 4.65
CA LYS A 169 -20.67 -13.68 4.82
C LYS A 169 -20.67 -14.12 6.29
N GLU A 170 -19.71 -13.66 7.08
CA GLU A 170 -19.63 -13.97 8.52
C GLU A 170 -20.74 -13.35 9.37
N HIS A 171 -21.37 -12.28 8.89
CA HIS A 171 -22.53 -11.67 9.56
C HIS A 171 -23.80 -12.50 9.32
N VAL A 172 -24.01 -12.94 8.08
CA VAL A 172 -25.17 -13.77 7.72
C VAL A 172 -25.12 -15.13 8.41
N GLY A 173 -23.97 -15.79 8.43
CA GLY A 173 -23.79 -17.08 9.10
C GLY A 173 -23.90 -17.06 10.63
N SER A 174 -23.99 -15.89 11.27
CA SER A 174 -24.20 -15.79 12.72
C SER A 174 -25.69 -15.76 13.13
N HIS A 175 -26.59 -15.63 12.16
CA HIS A 175 -28.04 -15.58 12.37
C HIS A 175 -28.78 -16.86 11.93
N SER A 176 -28.06 -17.89 11.46
CA SER A 176 -28.59 -19.22 11.10
C SER A 176 -28.05 -20.27 12.04
#